data_AF-A0A2A4TPN0-F1
#
_entry.id   AF-A0A2A4TPN0-F1
#
_cell.length_a   1.000
_cell.length_b   1.000
_cell.length_c   1.000
_cell.angle_alpha   90.00
_cell.angle_beta   90.00
_cell.angle_gamma   90.00
#
_symmetry.space_group_name_H-M   'P 1'
#
loop_
_entity.id
_entity.type
_entity.pdbx_description
1 polymer ?
#
loop_
_entity_poly.entity_id
_entity_poly.type
_entity_poly.pdbx_seq_one_letter_code
_entity_poly.pdbx_strand_id
1 'polypeptide(L)'
;MKKLFWIITLFTFLLTTSCKEIWCGEKDLGNRFALVSDKPIQIIFCTTNTTCCDSGWTGVPGGVTEYGFNKKWIIAKRSENDYWIIDKDFEIDLSGFGVPERYEFYQSHIKGNLTKLEFDKMKDRLNIRVELKKLK
;
A
#
# COMPACT_ATOMS: atom_id res chain seq x y z
N MET A 1 -45.28 -24.50 -17.84
CA MET A 1 -44.64 -23.17 -17.93
C MET A 1 -44.26 -22.52 -16.59
N LYS A 2 -44.46 -23.16 -15.42
CA LYS A 2 -44.09 -22.56 -14.11
C LYS A 2 -42.67 -22.92 -13.62
N LYS A 3 -42.09 -24.02 -14.09
CA LYS A 3 -40.76 -24.51 -13.65
C LYS A 3 -39.56 -23.77 -14.28
N LEU A 4 -39.76 -23.14 -15.44
CA LEU A 4 -38.70 -22.40 -16.14
C LEU A 4 -38.46 -21.01 -15.51
N PHE A 5 -39.48 -20.44 -14.87
CA PHE A 5 -39.40 -19.11 -14.25
C PHE A 5 -38.51 -19.10 -13.00
N TRP A 6 -38.49 -20.20 -12.23
CA TRP A 6 -37.69 -20.34 -11.00
C TRP A 6 -36.19 -20.51 -11.25
N ILE A 7 -35.81 -21.11 -12.38
CA ILE A 7 -34.39 -21.31 -12.74
C ILE A 7 -33.74 -19.97 -13.14
N ILE A 8 -34.50 -19.10 -13.82
CA ILE A 8 -34.03 -17.78 -14.25
C ILE A 8 -33.83 -16.84 -13.05
N THR A 9 -34.65 -16.95 -12.00
CA THR A 9 -34.51 -16.12 -10.78
C THR A 9 -33.35 -16.56 -9.89
N LEU A 10 -33.00 -17.85 -9.87
CA LEU A 10 -31.87 -18.35 -9.09
C LEU A 10 -30.53 -17.95 -9.72
N PHE A 11 -30.46 -17.85 -11.05
CA PHE A 11 -29.24 -17.50 -11.78
C PHE A 11 -28.92 -16.00 -11.72
N THR A 12 -29.94 -15.13 -11.67
CA THR A 12 -29.74 -13.69 -11.48
C THR A 12 -29.36 -13.32 -10.06
N PHE A 13 -29.74 -14.11 -9.05
CA PHE A 13 -29.34 -13.87 -7.65
C PHE A 13 -27.87 -14.24 -7.36
N LEU A 14 -27.28 -15.14 -8.15
CA LEU A 14 -25.87 -15.55 -8.04
C LEU A 14 -24.88 -14.58 -8.71
N LEU A 15 -25.37 -13.63 -9.52
CA LEU A 15 -24.52 -12.66 -10.25
C LEU A 15 -24.40 -11.31 -9.54
N THR A 16 -25.16 -11.05 -8.47
CA THR A 16 -25.13 -9.75 -7.78
C THR A 16 -24.18 -9.70 -6.57
N THR A 17 -23.55 -10.82 -6.21
CA THR A 17 -22.72 -10.92 -5.00
C THR A 17 -21.22 -11.02 -5.26
N SER A 18 -20.73 -10.92 -6.51
CA SER A 18 -19.30 -11.12 -6.81
C SER A 18 -18.63 -10.02 -7.66
N CYS A 19 -19.18 -8.81 -7.72
CA CYS A 19 -18.55 -7.68 -8.42
C CYS A 19 -17.80 -6.72 -7.48
N LYS A 20 -17.03 -7.23 -6.50
CA LYS A 20 -16.16 -6.38 -5.65
C LYS A 20 -14.65 -6.60 -5.80
N GLU A 21 -14.17 -7.57 -6.59
CA GLU A 21 -12.77 -8.01 -6.49
C GLU A 21 -11.80 -7.62 -7.63
N ILE A 22 -12.11 -6.69 -8.55
CA ILE A 22 -11.26 -6.57 -9.78
C ILE A 22 -10.59 -5.20 -10.00
N TRP A 23 -10.89 -4.16 -9.21
CA TRP A 23 -10.57 -2.78 -9.64
C TRP A 23 -9.38 -2.10 -8.96
N CYS A 24 -8.79 -2.72 -7.96
CA CYS A 24 -7.64 -2.16 -7.28
C CYS A 24 -6.40 -3.01 -7.57
N GLY A 25 -5.50 -2.46 -8.40
CA GLY A 25 -4.25 -3.13 -8.72
C GLY A 25 -3.30 -3.03 -7.54
N GLU A 26 -2.92 -4.16 -6.95
CA GLU A 26 -1.94 -4.20 -5.86
C GLU A 26 -0.66 -4.90 -6.29
N LYS A 27 0.47 -4.39 -5.81
CA LYS A 27 1.75 -5.05 -5.90
C LYS A 27 2.39 -5.14 -4.52
N ASP A 28 2.61 -6.36 -4.05
CA ASP A 28 3.30 -6.63 -2.80
C ASP A 28 4.75 -6.10 -2.82
N LEU A 29 5.11 -5.36 -1.78
CA LEU A 29 6.44 -4.79 -1.51
C LEU A 29 7.12 -5.49 -0.30
N GLY A 30 6.46 -6.50 0.28
CA GLY A 30 6.89 -7.27 1.45
C GLY A 30 6.58 -6.57 2.78
N ASN A 31 6.55 -7.35 3.86
CA ASN A 31 6.26 -6.91 5.22
C ASN A 31 4.94 -6.10 5.32
N ARG A 32 3.89 -6.61 4.65
CA ARG A 32 2.55 -6.02 4.59
C ARG A 32 2.49 -4.65 3.91
N PHE A 33 3.48 -4.28 3.11
CA PHE A 33 3.37 -3.09 2.26
C PHE A 33 2.93 -3.48 0.86
N ALA A 34 2.04 -2.68 0.27
CA ALA A 34 1.65 -2.81 -1.12
C ALA A 34 1.73 -1.46 -1.84
N LEU A 35 2.13 -1.48 -3.10
CA LEU A 35 1.87 -0.40 -4.04
C LEU A 35 0.45 -0.59 -4.58
N VAL A 36 -0.40 0.39 -4.32
CA VAL A 36 -1.81 0.38 -4.71
C VAL A 36 -2.00 1.33 -5.88
N SER A 37 -2.48 0.79 -7.00
CA SER A 37 -2.68 1.49 -8.27
C SER A 37 -4.10 2.06 -8.44
N ASP A 38 -4.83 2.26 -7.35
CA ASP A 38 -6.11 2.95 -7.36
C ASP A 38 -5.91 4.46 -7.27
N LYS A 39 -6.49 5.23 -8.20
CA LYS A 39 -6.06 6.61 -8.50
C LYS A 39 -6.29 7.54 -7.30
N PRO A 40 -5.25 8.15 -6.69
CA PRO A 40 -3.83 8.18 -7.11
C PRO A 40 -2.94 7.06 -6.52
N ILE A 41 -1.95 6.59 -7.32
CA ILE A 41 -1.00 5.53 -6.91
C ILE A 41 -0.30 5.88 -5.59
N GLN A 42 -0.35 4.95 -4.63
CA GLN A 42 0.15 5.14 -3.26
C GLN A 42 0.82 3.87 -2.71
N ILE A 43 1.53 4.00 -1.60
CA ILE A 43 2.08 2.86 -0.86
C ILE A 43 1.34 2.75 0.48
N ILE A 44 0.76 1.59 0.73
CA ILE A 44 -0.09 1.32 1.90
C ILE A 44 0.51 0.20 2.72
N PHE A 45 0.46 0.32 4.04
CA PHE A 45 0.62 -0.79 4.97
C PHE A 45 -0.73 -1.46 5.22
N CYS A 46 -0.85 -2.72 4.83
CA CYS A 46 -2.08 -3.48 4.82
C CYS A 46 -2.41 -3.94 6.25
N THR A 47 -3.51 -3.42 6.80
CA THR A 47 -3.95 -3.77 8.17
C THR A 47 -4.77 -5.06 8.21
N THR A 48 -5.17 -5.57 7.06
CA THR A 48 -5.82 -6.88 6.90
C THR A 48 -4.94 -7.81 6.08
N ASN A 49 -5.35 -9.08 5.98
CA ASN A 49 -4.67 -10.10 5.17
C ASN A 49 -5.34 -10.28 3.79
N THR A 50 -6.37 -9.49 3.46
CA THR A 50 -7.17 -9.67 2.25
C THR A 50 -6.77 -8.69 1.15
N THR A 51 -6.98 -7.40 1.37
CA THR A 51 -6.66 -6.34 0.40
C THR A 51 -6.24 -5.08 1.15
N CYS A 52 -5.25 -4.37 0.61
CA CYS A 52 -4.80 -3.07 1.10
C CYS A 52 -5.66 -1.93 0.52
N CYS A 53 -6.39 -2.19 -0.56
CA CYS A 53 -7.30 -1.28 -1.27
C CYS A 53 -8.34 -0.64 -0.36
N ASP A 54 -9.00 -1.45 0.47
CA ASP A 54 -10.09 -1.01 1.33
C ASP A 54 -9.65 -0.83 2.78
N SER A 55 -8.42 -1.23 3.12
CA SER A 55 -7.96 -1.28 4.50
C SER A 55 -6.44 -1.19 4.63
N GLY A 56 -5.97 -0.07 5.15
CA GLY A 56 -4.57 0.09 5.47
C GLY A 56 -4.21 1.47 5.99
N TRP A 57 -2.96 1.60 6.42
CA TRP A 57 -2.38 2.87 6.82
C TRP A 57 -1.49 3.40 5.71
N THR A 58 -1.65 4.67 5.38
CA THR A 58 -0.86 5.30 4.31
C THR A 58 0.62 5.34 4.70
N GLY A 59 1.47 4.72 3.88
CA GLY A 59 2.93 4.78 4.02
C GLY A 59 3.52 5.91 3.19
N VAL A 60 3.11 5.98 1.93
CA VAL A 60 3.39 7.12 1.05
C VAL A 60 2.07 7.58 0.45
N PRO A 61 1.68 8.86 0.64
CA PRO A 61 0.43 9.37 0.11
C PRO A 61 0.42 9.36 -1.42
N GLY A 62 -0.79 9.41 -1.98
CA GLY A 62 -1.08 9.38 -3.40
C GLY A 62 -0.20 10.25 -4.29
N GLY A 63 0.07 9.79 -5.50
CA GLY A 63 0.87 10.49 -6.51
C GLY A 63 2.31 9.99 -6.58
N VAL A 64 2.58 8.75 -6.13
CA VAL A 64 3.87 8.11 -6.33
C VAL A 64 4.15 8.01 -7.83
N THR A 65 5.32 8.47 -8.25
CA THR A 65 5.78 8.47 -9.65
C THR A 65 6.96 7.52 -9.86
N GLU A 66 7.80 7.37 -8.83
CA GLU A 66 8.94 6.47 -8.81
C GLU A 66 9.01 5.76 -7.45
N TYR A 67 9.41 4.50 -7.45
CA TYR A 67 9.65 3.76 -6.22
C TYR A 67 10.71 2.69 -6.41
N GLY A 68 11.27 2.22 -5.30
CA GLY A 68 12.15 1.08 -5.22
C GLY A 68 12.02 0.42 -3.87
N PHE A 69 12.26 -0.88 -3.79
CA PHE A 69 12.19 -1.59 -2.53
C PHE A 69 13.16 -2.79 -2.50
N ASN A 70 13.52 -3.21 -1.30
CA ASN A 70 14.18 -4.50 -1.04
C ASN A 70 13.58 -5.13 0.22
N LYS A 71 14.28 -6.06 0.87
CA LYS A 71 13.79 -6.69 2.12
C LYS A 71 13.55 -5.69 3.25
N LYS A 72 14.42 -4.68 3.40
CA LYS A 72 14.42 -3.73 4.52
C LYS A 72 13.79 -2.38 4.18
N TRP A 73 13.98 -1.87 2.97
CA TRP A 73 13.63 -0.48 2.65
C TRP A 73 12.58 -0.41 1.56
N ILE A 74 11.70 0.59 1.66
CA ILE A 74 11.00 1.18 0.52
C ILE A 74 11.46 2.62 0.39
N ILE A 75 11.73 3.05 -0.83
CA ILE A 75 11.92 4.46 -1.18
C ILE A 75 10.91 4.84 -2.25
N ALA A 76 10.41 6.06 -2.19
CA ALA A 76 9.45 6.57 -3.16
C ALA A 76 9.66 8.06 -3.42
N LYS A 77 9.15 8.49 -4.57
CA LYS A 77 9.11 9.88 -5.01
C LYS A 77 7.71 10.17 -5.52
N ARG A 78 7.16 11.32 -5.11
CA ARG A 78 5.88 11.84 -5.62
C ARG A 78 6.09 12.98 -6.60
N SER A 79 7.00 13.90 -6.28
CA SER A 79 7.36 15.05 -7.12
C SER A 79 8.86 15.35 -7.03
N GLU A 80 9.33 16.47 -7.62
CA GLU A 80 10.74 16.85 -7.64
C GLU A 80 11.38 16.95 -6.24
N ASN A 81 10.60 17.38 -5.24
CA ASN A 81 11.05 17.62 -3.85
C ASN A 81 10.16 16.93 -2.82
N ASP A 82 9.60 15.77 -3.17
CA ASP A 82 8.74 15.01 -2.27
C ASP A 82 9.15 13.54 -2.30
N TYR A 83 10.13 13.19 -1.46
CA TYR A 83 10.68 11.85 -1.31
C TYR A 83 10.32 11.24 0.03
N TRP A 84 10.22 9.90 0.02
CA TRP A 84 9.81 9.09 1.15
C TRP A 84 10.76 7.91 1.32
N ILE A 85 11.04 7.57 2.57
CA ILE A 85 11.79 6.40 3.01
C ILE A 85 10.95 5.69 4.07
N ILE A 86 10.77 4.39 3.91
CA ILE A 86 10.10 3.51 4.87
C ILE A 86 11.09 2.42 5.28
N ASP A 87 11.37 2.33 6.58
CA ASP A 87 12.00 1.15 7.17
C ASP A 87 10.93 0.08 7.35
N LYS A 88 11.12 -1.10 6.77
CA LYS A 88 10.20 -2.24 6.89
C LYS A 88 10.61 -3.23 7.97
N ASP A 89 11.72 -3.00 8.67
CA ASP A 89 12.28 -3.91 9.67
C ASP A 89 11.56 -3.76 11.01
N PHE A 90 10.25 -3.95 10.99
CA PHE A 90 9.38 -3.91 12.15
C PHE A 90 8.20 -4.86 11.95
N GLU A 91 7.61 -5.28 13.07
CA GLU A 91 6.36 -6.03 13.09
C GLU A 91 5.34 -5.28 13.95
N ILE A 92 4.08 -5.28 13.50
CA ILE A 92 2.97 -4.70 14.27
C ILE A 92 1.98 -5.80 14.53
N ASP A 93 1.69 -6.03 15.81
CA ASP A 93 0.57 -6.86 16.21
C ASP A 93 -0.75 -6.13 15.94
N LEU A 94 -1.48 -6.60 14.94
CA LEU A 94 -2.79 -6.06 14.59
C LEU A 94 -3.93 -6.70 15.39
N SER A 95 -3.65 -7.68 16.24
CA SER A 95 -4.60 -8.20 17.21
C SER A 95 -4.76 -7.23 18.40
N GLY A 96 -5.95 -7.17 18.99
CA GLY A 96 -6.22 -6.36 20.19
C GLY A 96 -6.62 -4.89 19.97
N PHE A 97 -6.90 -4.21 21.10
CA PHE A 97 -7.31 -2.80 21.20
C PHE A 97 -6.07 -1.88 21.32
N GLY A 98 -6.06 -0.73 20.64
CA GLY A 98 -4.93 0.21 20.63
C GLY A 98 -4.52 0.66 19.21
N VAL A 99 -5.48 1.19 18.44
CA VAL A 99 -5.20 1.67 17.07
C VAL A 99 -4.27 2.89 17.04
N PRO A 100 -4.43 3.91 17.93
CA PRO A 100 -3.56 5.09 17.91
C PRO A 100 -2.09 4.77 18.13
N GLU A 101 -1.76 3.99 19.16
CA GLU A 101 -0.38 3.66 19.53
C GLU A 101 0.34 2.87 18.42
N ARG A 102 -0.39 1.95 17.77
CA ARG A 102 0.15 1.19 16.63
C ARG A 102 0.37 2.06 15.41
N TYR A 103 -0.52 3.01 15.17
CA TYR A 103 -0.36 3.96 14.07
C TYR A 103 0.82 4.91 14.32
N GLU A 104 1.03 5.37 15.56
CA GLU A 104 2.20 6.18 15.92
C GLU A 104 3.51 5.39 15.78
N PHE A 105 3.53 4.14 16.26
CA PHE A 105 4.66 3.24 16.07
C PHE A 105 4.97 3.04 14.59
N TYR A 106 3.95 2.73 13.79
CA TYR A 106 4.05 2.63 12.33
C TYR A 106 4.65 3.90 11.69
N GLN A 107 4.11 5.07 12.02
CA GLN A 107 4.58 6.36 11.48
C GLN A 107 6.03 6.67 11.87
N SER A 108 6.52 6.15 13.00
CA SER A 108 7.92 6.35 13.42
C SER A 108 8.94 5.78 12.41
N HIS A 109 8.56 4.73 11.68
CA HIS A 109 9.35 4.06 10.64
C HIS A 109 9.27 4.73 9.26
N ILE A 110 8.45 5.78 9.12
CA ILE A 110 8.25 6.50 7.87
C ILE A 110 8.90 7.88 7.99
N LYS A 111 9.65 8.25 6.96
CA LYS A 111 10.21 9.60 6.78
C LYS A 111 9.81 10.10 5.40
N GLY A 112 8.99 11.14 5.36
CA GLY A 112 8.37 11.65 4.14
C GLY A 112 8.53 13.14 3.95
N ASN A 113 8.02 13.63 2.82
CA ASN A 113 8.10 15.04 2.41
C ASN A 113 9.53 15.60 2.48
N LEU A 114 10.50 14.76 2.11
CA LEU A 114 11.91 15.11 2.11
C LEU A 114 12.24 15.83 0.81
N THR A 115 13.08 16.86 0.89
CA THR A 115 13.76 17.39 -0.28
C THR A 115 14.74 16.35 -0.86
N LYS A 116 15.17 16.55 -2.11
CA LYS A 116 16.19 15.69 -2.73
C LYS A 116 17.47 15.57 -1.89
N LEU A 117 17.93 16.69 -1.34
CA LEU A 117 19.15 16.74 -0.52
C LEU A 117 19.00 15.94 0.79
N GLU A 118 17.87 16.08 1.48
CA GLU A 118 17.59 15.34 2.72
C GLU A 118 17.46 13.84 2.46
N PHE A 119 16.78 13.48 1.37
CA PHE A 119 16.63 12.11 0.93
C PHE A 119 17.98 11.45 0.63
N ASP A 120 18.85 12.11 -0.15
CA ASP A 120 20.16 11.57 -0.49
C ASP A 120 21.05 11.43 0.75
N LYS A 121 21.11 12.46 1.61
CA LYS A 121 21.83 12.38 2.90
C LYS A 121 21.32 11.24 3.77
N MET A 122 20.01 11.02 3.81
CA MET A 122 19.43 9.97 4.64
C MET A 122 19.69 8.58 4.05
N LYS A 123 19.64 8.42 2.72
CA LYS A 123 20.06 7.19 2.06
C LYS A 123 21.50 6.84 2.37
N ASP A 124 22.40 7.82 2.31
CA ASP A 124 23.82 7.61 2.60
C ASP A 124 24.02 7.22 4.07
N ARG A 125 23.41 7.98 5.01
CA ARG A 125 23.47 7.70 6.44
C ARG A 125 22.96 6.31 6.82
N LEU A 126 21.88 5.86 6.17
CA LEU A 126 21.25 4.56 6.41
C LEU A 126 21.79 3.45 5.51
N ASN A 127 22.79 3.75 4.66
CA ASN A 127 23.37 2.84 3.67
C ASN A 127 22.31 2.17 2.75
N ILE A 128 21.33 2.94 2.30
CA ILE A 128 20.23 2.47 1.43
C ILE A 128 20.70 2.44 -0.02
N ARG A 129 20.91 1.23 -0.55
CA ARG A 129 21.34 0.99 -1.96
C ARG A 129 20.17 0.78 -2.93
N VAL A 130 18.94 0.95 -2.49
CA VAL A 130 17.75 0.83 -3.34
C VAL A 130 17.72 1.99 -4.35
N GLU A 131 17.34 1.69 -5.59
CA GLU A 131 17.21 2.67 -6.67
C GLU A 131 15.75 2.98 -6.97
N LEU A 132 15.46 4.25 -7.26
CA LEU A 132 14.14 4.66 -7.74
C LEU A 132 13.95 4.19 -9.18
N LYS A 133 12.79 3.58 -9.45
CA LYS A 133 12.38 3.17 -10.79
C LYS A 133 11.03 3.82 -11.09
N LYS A 134 10.91 4.40 -12.28
CA LYS A 134 9.63 4.93 -12.79
C LYS A 134 8.59 3.82 -12.82
N LEU A 135 7.36 4.18 -12.44
CA LEU A 135 6.20 3.34 -12.70
C LEU A 135 6.07 3.14 -14.22
N LYS A 136 5.77 1.90 -14.61
CA LYS A 136 5.52 1.53 -16.01
C LYS A 136 4.03 1.67 -16.32
#